data_AF-A0A7S1VUJ8-F1
#
_entry.id   AF-A0A7S1VUJ8-F1
#
_cell.length_a   1.000
_cell.length_b   1.000
_cell.length_c   1.000
_cell.angle_alpha   90.00
_cell.angle_beta   90.00
_cell.angle_gamma   90.00
#
_symmetry.space_group_name_H-M   'P 1'
#
loop_
_entity.id
_entity.type
_entity.pdbx_description
1 polymer ?
#
loop_
_entity_poly.entity_id
_entity_poly.type
_entity_poly.pdbx_seq_one_letter_code
_entity_poly.pdbx_strand_id
1 'polypeptide(L)'
;MEKMKKAKLAIVHENMEDRVDVIMQDYVCDLESRFIAVHDGCEELGRKHHREYLSGGMARIANRLGGDRYKKLSTLLNRAFQEQDSTGDVTLYRVWISQLLEQYYDPMYKYQLEKKQDQVVFRGNRAEVTEWAQATKVKGCCVDALS
;
A
#
# COMPACT_ATOMS: atom_id res chain seq x y z
N MET A 1 28.55 21.10 -13.81
CA MET A 1 27.98 19.76 -13.64
C MET A 1 27.65 19.57 -12.18
N GLU A 2 26.39 19.73 -11.78
CA GLU A 2 25.95 19.46 -10.41
C GLU A 2 26.03 17.96 -10.14
N LYS A 3 26.87 17.57 -9.17
CA LYS A 3 26.84 16.22 -8.60
C LYS A 3 25.55 16.09 -7.79
N MET A 4 24.51 15.49 -8.36
CA MET A 4 23.34 15.06 -7.58
C MET A 4 23.83 14.16 -6.43
N LYS A 5 23.68 14.64 -5.19
CA LYS A 5 23.93 13.84 -3.99
C LYS A 5 23.00 12.62 -4.05
N LYS A 6 23.56 11.41 -4.16
CA LYS A 6 22.80 10.16 -4.00
C LYS A 6 22.09 10.21 -2.64
N ALA A 7 20.76 10.22 -2.63
CA ALA A 7 19.98 10.29 -1.41
C ALA A 7 20.11 8.97 -0.65
N LYS A 8 20.50 9.05 0.63
CA LYS A 8 20.54 7.88 1.52
C LYS A 8 19.11 7.32 1.68
N LEU A 9 18.92 6.04 1.40
CA LEU A 9 17.62 5.36 1.47
C LEU A 9 17.56 4.50 2.73
N ALA A 10 16.56 4.74 3.58
CA ALA A 10 16.14 3.80 4.61
C ALA A 10 14.90 3.06 4.12
N ILE A 11 14.89 1.74 4.29
CA ILE A 11 13.77 0.89 3.86
C ILE A 11 13.01 0.43 5.08
N VAL A 12 11.71 0.73 5.10
CA VAL A 12 10.78 0.12 6.04
C VAL A 12 10.42 -1.27 5.50
N HIS A 13 10.80 -2.31 6.25
CA HIS A 13 10.29 -3.65 6.05
C HIS A 13 9.08 -3.85 6.96
N GLU A 14 7.90 -3.96 6.37
CA GLU A 14 6.69 -4.36 7.08
C GLU A 14 6.38 -5.81 6.73
N ASN A 15 5.90 -6.58 7.72
CA ASN A 15 5.50 -7.95 7.46
C ASN A 15 4.25 -7.96 6.54
N MET A 16 3.86 -9.12 6.02
CA MET A 16 2.69 -9.17 5.13
C MET A 16 1.40 -8.75 5.84
N GLU A 17 1.23 -9.14 7.09
CA GLU A 17 0.02 -8.88 7.89
C GLU A 17 -0.19 -7.38 8.14
N ASP A 18 0.85 -6.67 8.60
CA ASP A 18 0.81 -5.22 8.83
C ASP A 18 0.44 -4.46 7.54
N ARG A 19 1.01 -4.86 6.40
CA ARG A 19 0.72 -4.24 5.09
C ARG A 19 -0.72 -4.50 4.67
N VAL A 20 -1.22 -5.70 4.92
CA VAL A 20 -2.61 -6.05 4.66
C VAL A 20 -3.53 -5.23 5.55
N ASP A 21 -3.23 -5.08 6.84
CA ASP A 21 -4.02 -4.29 7.78
C ASP A 21 -4.13 -2.82 7.37
N VAL A 22 -3.01 -2.20 7.01
CA VAL A 22 -3.00 -0.80 6.55
C VAL A 22 -3.88 -0.64 5.30
N ILE A 23 -3.71 -1.50 4.30
CA ILE A 23 -4.50 -1.40 3.06
C ILE A 23 -5.98 -1.72 3.31
N MET A 24 -6.25 -2.66 4.21
CA MET A 24 -7.60 -3.02 4.61
C MET A 24 -8.32 -1.82 5.24
N GLN A 25 -7.66 -1.13 6.17
CA GLN A 25 -8.21 0.07 6.78
C GLN A 25 -8.39 1.19 5.76
N ASP A 26 -7.35 1.53 5.00
CA ASP A 26 -7.34 2.69 4.11
C ASP A 26 -8.33 2.56 2.94
N TYR A 27 -8.38 1.37 2.32
CA TYR A 27 -9.06 1.16 1.03
C TYR A 27 -10.35 0.36 1.13
N VAL A 28 -10.57 -0.40 2.20
CA VAL A 28 -11.82 -1.12 2.39
C VAL A 28 -12.68 -0.39 3.41
N CYS A 29 -12.21 -0.20 4.63
CA CYS A 29 -13.02 0.40 5.69
C CYS A 29 -13.22 1.92 5.51
N ASP A 30 -12.14 2.69 5.47
CA ASP A 30 -12.19 4.15 5.48
C ASP A 30 -12.67 4.71 4.15
N LEU A 31 -12.23 4.11 3.04
CA LEU A 31 -12.65 4.56 1.72
C LEU A 31 -14.14 4.26 1.47
N GLU A 32 -14.65 3.10 1.88
CA GLU A 32 -16.09 2.83 1.80
C GLU A 32 -16.87 3.84 2.64
N SER A 33 -16.46 4.06 3.89
CA SER A 33 -17.09 5.03 4.78
C SER A 33 -17.10 6.44 4.17
N ARG A 34 -16.01 6.85 3.52
CA ARG A 34 -15.95 8.12 2.79
C ARG A 34 -16.91 8.17 1.61
N PHE A 35 -17.01 7.09 0.83
CA PHE A 35 -18.00 7.02 -0.25
C PHE A 35 -19.43 7.11 0.27
N ILE A 36 -19.75 6.48 1.40
CA ILE A 36 -21.07 6.60 2.04
C ILE A 36 -21.32 8.05 2.49
N ALA A 37 -20.33 8.67 3.13
CA ALA A 37 -20.45 10.03 3.64
C ALA A 37 -20.68 11.08 2.54
N VAL A 38 -19.99 10.98 1.40
CA VAL A 38 -20.18 11.93 0.28
C VAL A 38 -21.49 11.73 -0.49
N HIS A 39 -22.21 10.64 -0.24
CA HIS A 39 -23.53 10.35 -0.81
C HIS A 39 -24.63 10.48 0.27
N ASP A 40 -24.51 11.50 1.13
CA ASP A 40 -25.49 11.84 2.17
C ASP A 40 -25.82 10.68 3.14
N GLY A 41 -24.85 9.78 3.37
CA GLY A 41 -25.05 8.60 4.21
C GLY A 41 -25.79 7.45 3.54
N CYS A 42 -26.09 7.54 2.24
CA CYS A 42 -26.72 6.46 1.49
C CYS A 42 -25.75 5.29 1.31
N GLU A 43 -25.91 4.26 2.14
CA GLU A 43 -25.04 3.08 2.15
C GLU A 43 -25.00 2.35 0.81
N GLU A 44 -26.14 2.15 0.17
CA GLU A 44 -26.23 1.44 -1.11
C GLU A 44 -25.41 2.16 -2.20
N LEU A 45 -25.59 3.48 -2.31
CA LEU A 45 -24.90 4.29 -3.30
C LEU A 45 -23.40 4.41 -2.98
N GLY A 46 -23.06 4.60 -1.70
CA GLY A 46 -21.68 4.64 -1.23
C GLY A 46 -20.92 3.34 -1.52
N ARG A 47 -21.49 2.19 -1.12
CA ARG A 47 -20.89 0.87 -1.41
C ARG A 47 -20.77 0.61 -2.90
N LYS A 48 -21.78 0.98 -3.70
CA LYS A 48 -21.71 0.85 -5.16
C LYS A 48 -20.51 1.61 -5.75
N HIS A 49 -20.34 2.87 -5.39
CA HIS A 49 -19.23 3.67 -5.92
C HIS A 49 -17.86 3.23 -5.39
N HIS A 50 -17.79 2.75 -4.15
CA HIS A 50 -16.58 2.12 -3.62
C HIS A 50 -16.17 0.88 -4.45
N ARG A 51 -17.12 0.01 -4.79
CA ARG A 51 -16.87 -1.18 -5.62
C ARG A 51 -16.43 -0.82 -7.03
N GLU A 52 -17.07 0.18 -7.63
CA GLU A 52 -16.68 0.71 -8.94
C GLU A 52 -15.25 1.26 -8.90
N TYR A 53 -14.88 1.96 -7.83
CA TYR A 53 -13.52 2.47 -7.64
C TYR A 53 -12.48 1.35 -7.55
N LEU A 54 -12.71 0.34 -6.71
CA LEU A 54 -11.80 -0.80 -6.56
C LEU A 54 -11.69 -1.61 -7.86
N SER A 55 -12.82 -1.89 -8.51
CA SER A 55 -12.87 -2.62 -9.79
C SER A 55 -12.18 -1.85 -10.92
N GLY A 56 -12.39 -0.53 -10.97
CA GLY A 56 -11.69 0.35 -11.90
C GLY A 56 -10.18 0.39 -11.65
N GLY A 57 -9.76 0.35 -10.38
CA GLY A 57 -8.36 0.19 -9.99
C GLY A 57 -7.74 -1.11 -10.54
N MET A 58 -8.43 -2.23 -10.36
CA MET A 58 -8.04 -3.52 -10.91
C MET A 58 -7.91 -3.48 -12.44
N ALA A 59 -8.88 -2.87 -13.14
CA ALA A 59 -8.86 -2.75 -14.60
C ALA A 59 -7.64 -1.96 -15.11
N ARG A 60 -7.24 -0.88 -14.41
CA ARG A 60 -6.06 -0.08 -14.78
C ARG A 60 -4.74 -0.86 -14.74
N ILE A 61 -4.64 -1.87 -13.88
CA ILE A 61 -3.44 -2.69 -13.73
C ILE A 61 -3.51 -4.02 -14.49
N ALA A 62 -4.62 -4.28 -15.19
CA ALA A 62 -4.88 -5.56 -15.87
C ALA A 62 -3.78 -5.98 -16.85
N ASN A 63 -3.30 -5.06 -17.70
CA ASN A 63 -2.24 -5.36 -18.67
C ASN A 63 -0.92 -5.75 -18.01
N ARG A 64 -0.59 -5.18 -16.85
CA ARG A 64 0.64 -5.50 -16.12
C ARG A 64 0.50 -6.77 -15.31
N LEU A 65 -0.68 -7.01 -14.74
CA LEU A 65 -1.01 -8.27 -14.08
C LEU A 65 -0.99 -9.44 -15.07
N GLY A 66 -1.47 -9.25 -16.30
CA GLY A 66 -1.72 -10.33 -17.24
C GLY A 66 -3.10 -10.96 -17.03
N GLY A 67 -3.67 -11.52 -18.11
CA GLY A 67 -5.08 -11.92 -18.16
C GLY A 67 -5.51 -12.91 -17.08
N ASP A 68 -4.74 -13.98 -16.85
CA ASP A 68 -5.10 -15.01 -15.88
C ASP A 68 -5.08 -14.50 -14.43
N ARG A 69 -4.05 -13.73 -14.06
CA ARG A 69 -3.95 -13.15 -12.72
C ARG A 69 -5.03 -12.11 -12.48
N TYR A 70 -5.26 -11.23 -13.47
CA TYR A 70 -6.37 -10.28 -13.42
C TYR A 70 -7.71 -10.99 -13.20
N LYS A 71 -8.01 -12.03 -13.98
CA LYS A 71 -9.27 -12.78 -13.86
C LYS A 71 -9.44 -13.40 -12.47
N LYS A 72 -8.38 -14.02 -11.93
CA LYS A 72 -8.39 -14.62 -10.58
C LYS A 72 -8.62 -13.57 -9.49
N LEU A 73 -7.86 -12.47 -9.51
CA LEU A 73 -7.98 -11.41 -8.51
C LEU A 73 -9.32 -10.69 -8.59
N SER A 74 -9.83 -10.41 -9.79
CA SER A 74 -11.16 -9.79 -9.97
C SER A 74 -12.29 -10.72 -9.50
N THR A 75 -12.15 -12.03 -9.71
CA THR A 75 -13.10 -13.02 -9.16
C THR A 75 -13.10 -13.01 -7.64
N LEU A 76 -11.91 -12.96 -7.02
CA LEU A 76 -11.77 -12.91 -5.57
C LEU A 76 -12.33 -11.61 -4.99
N LEU A 77 -12.09 -10.47 -5.64
CA LEU A 77 -12.67 -9.18 -5.25
C LEU A 77 -14.21 -9.20 -5.29
N ASN A 78 -14.78 -9.75 -6.37
CA ASN A 78 -16.24 -9.89 -6.48
C ASN A 78 -16.83 -10.80 -5.41
N ARG A 79 -16.12 -11.87 -5.00
CA ARG A 79 -16.54 -12.71 -3.88
C ARG A 79 -16.49 -11.96 -2.55
N ALA A 80 -15.46 -11.14 -2.33
CA ALA A 80 -15.39 -10.30 -1.13
C ALA A 80 -16.56 -9.30 -1.06
N PHE A 81 -16.97 -8.72 -2.19
CA PHE A 81 -18.18 -7.88 -2.27
C PHE A 81 -19.45 -8.64 -1.86
N GLN A 82 -19.64 -9.84 -2.39
CA GLN A 82 -20.81 -10.67 -2.10
C GLN A 82 -20.84 -11.11 -0.64
N GLU A 83 -19.70 -11.52 -0.08
CA GLU A 83 -19.60 -11.91 1.32
C GLU A 83 -19.99 -10.74 2.22
N GLN A 84 -19.38 -9.57 2.01
CA GLN A 84 -19.70 -8.36 2.76
C GLN A 84 -21.18 -7.98 2.68
N ASP A 85 -21.82 -8.10 1.51
CA ASP A 85 -23.28 -7.85 1.39
C ASP A 85 -24.11 -8.83 2.19
N SER A 86 -23.72 -10.11 2.18
CA SER A 86 -24.54 -11.17 2.76
C SER A 86 -24.37 -11.32 4.27
N THR A 87 -23.16 -11.06 4.79
CA THR A 87 -22.80 -11.35 6.19
C THR A 87 -22.19 -10.14 6.92
N GLY A 88 -21.77 -9.11 6.18
CA GLY A 88 -20.93 -8.04 6.72
C GLY A 88 -19.46 -8.43 6.91
N ASP A 89 -19.07 -9.68 6.62
CA ASP A 89 -17.69 -10.13 6.77
C ASP A 89 -16.80 -9.57 5.65
N VAL A 90 -15.70 -8.96 6.07
CA VAL A 90 -14.71 -8.33 5.20
C VAL A 90 -13.39 -9.12 5.11
N THR A 91 -13.33 -10.32 5.70
CA THR A 91 -12.12 -11.14 5.77
C THR A 91 -11.59 -11.53 4.39
N LEU A 92 -12.47 -11.74 3.40
CA LEU A 92 -12.04 -12.09 2.03
C LEU A 92 -11.24 -10.98 1.34
N TYR A 93 -11.41 -9.72 1.73
CA TYR A 93 -10.55 -8.64 1.23
C TYR A 93 -9.10 -8.83 1.64
N ARG A 94 -8.82 -9.39 2.83
CA ARG A 94 -7.44 -9.66 3.28
C ARG A 94 -6.74 -10.65 2.35
N VAL A 95 -7.45 -11.68 1.90
CA VAL A 95 -6.94 -12.64 0.92
C VAL A 95 -6.66 -11.96 -0.42
N TRP A 96 -7.59 -11.10 -0.86
CA TRP A 96 -7.42 -10.33 -2.09
C TRP A 96 -6.23 -9.38 -2.05
N ILE A 97 -6.09 -8.59 -0.98
CA ILE A 97 -4.98 -7.66 -0.75
C ILE A 97 -3.64 -8.41 -0.73
N SER A 98 -3.57 -9.51 0.03
CA SER A 98 -2.34 -10.32 0.13
C SER A 98 -1.86 -10.79 -1.24
N GLN A 99 -2.77 -11.33 -2.06
CA GLN A 99 -2.43 -11.78 -3.41
C GLN A 99 -2.07 -10.62 -4.34
N LEU A 100 -2.75 -9.49 -4.24
CA LEU A 100 -2.44 -8.30 -5.04
C LEU A 100 -1.04 -7.76 -4.72
N LEU A 101 -0.68 -7.70 -3.42
CA LEU A 101 0.65 -7.31 -2.98
C LEU A 101 1.71 -8.25 -3.56
N GLU A 102 1.56 -9.55 -3.36
CA GLU A 102 2.55 -10.54 -3.81
C GLU A 102 2.71 -10.60 -5.33
N GLN A 103 1.61 -10.48 -6.09
CA GLN A 103 1.62 -10.72 -7.53
C GLN A 103 1.90 -9.48 -8.37
N TYR A 104 1.75 -8.27 -7.80
CA TYR A 104 1.88 -7.02 -8.55
C TYR A 104 2.82 -6.01 -7.89
N TYR A 105 2.60 -5.69 -6.61
CA TYR A 105 3.36 -4.63 -5.96
C TYR A 105 4.75 -5.09 -5.50
N ASP A 106 4.87 -6.26 -4.86
CA ASP A 106 6.13 -6.78 -4.35
C ASP A 106 7.19 -6.99 -5.45
N PRO A 107 6.89 -7.57 -6.63
CA PRO A 107 7.85 -7.69 -7.72
C PRO A 107 8.35 -6.33 -8.22
N MET A 108 7.45 -5.34 -8.30
CA MET A 108 7.79 -3.98 -8.70
C MET A 108 8.73 -3.31 -7.68
N TYR A 109 8.45 -3.46 -6.38
CA TYR A 109 9.28 -2.88 -5.33
C TYR A 109 10.66 -3.56 -5.23
N LYS A 110 10.73 -4.89 -5.36
CA LYS A 110 12.00 -5.64 -5.39
C LYS A 110 12.93 -5.13 -6.50
N TYR A 111 12.41 -4.98 -7.72
CA TYR A 111 13.19 -4.47 -8.85
C TYR A 111 13.72 -3.04 -8.63
N GLN A 112 12.91 -2.17 -8.04
CA GLN A 112 13.33 -0.80 -7.71
C GLN A 112 14.40 -0.77 -6.62
N LEU A 113 14.34 -1.71 -5.68
CA LEU A 113 15.30 -1.84 -4.59
C LEU A 113 16.66 -2.34 -5.08
N GLU A 114 16.65 -3.36 -5.94
CA GLU A 114 17.86 -3.91 -6.56
C GLU A 114 18.63 -2.84 -7.35
N LYS A 115 17.93 -1.93 -8.03
CA LYS A 115 18.55 -0.79 -8.74
C LYS A 115 19.16 0.29 -7.83
N LYS A 116 18.81 0.30 -6.54
CA LYS A 116 19.24 1.33 -5.57
C LYS A 116 20.02 0.74 -4.40
N GLN A 117 20.49 -0.50 -4.52
CA GLN A 117 21.12 -1.23 -3.43
C GLN A 117 22.32 -0.47 -2.84
N ASP A 118 23.11 0.19 -3.68
CA ASP A 118 24.26 1.05 -3.31
C ASP A 118 23.89 2.29 -2.46
N GLN A 119 22.59 2.60 -2.33
CA GLN A 119 22.09 3.79 -1.62
C GLN A 119 21.34 3.42 -0.33
N VAL A 120 21.13 2.13 -0.07
CA VAL A 120 20.46 1.64 1.14
C VAL A 120 21.42 1.72 2.31
N VAL A 121 21.09 2.56 3.30
CA VAL A 121 21.93 2.77 4.50
C VAL A 121 21.34 2.13 5.75
N PHE A 122 20.07 1.73 5.72
CA PHE A 122 19.37 1.10 6.84
C PHE A 122 18.14 0.32 6.38
N ARG A 123 17.84 -0.80 7.05
CA ARG A 123 16.64 -1.62 6.87
C ARG A 123 16.10 -1.99 8.25
N GLY A 124 14.81 -1.79 8.47
CA GLY A 124 14.15 -2.17 9.72
C GLY A 124 12.63 -1.98 9.61
N ASN A 125 11.89 -2.35 10.64
CA ASN A 125 10.48 -2.04 10.76
C ASN A 125 10.25 -0.53 10.94
N ARG A 126 8.98 -0.10 10.97
CA ARG A 126 8.64 1.33 11.03
C ARG A 126 9.23 2.02 12.28
N ALA A 127 9.25 1.34 13.43
CA ALA A 127 9.85 1.87 14.65
C ALA A 127 11.38 1.99 14.52
N GLU A 128 12.05 0.93 14.05
CA GLU A 128 13.51 0.90 13.85
C GLU A 128 13.98 1.94 12.83
N VAL A 129 13.23 2.15 11.74
CA VAL A 129 13.54 3.19 10.74
C VAL A 129 13.32 4.58 11.32
N THR A 130 12.28 4.76 12.13
CA THR A 130 12.01 6.04 12.81
C THR A 130 13.12 6.35 13.80
N GLU A 131 13.51 5.38 14.62
CA GLU A 131 14.62 5.49 15.58
C GLU A 131 15.94 5.77 14.85
N TRP A 132 16.24 5.03 13.78
CA TRP A 132 17.41 5.29 12.95
C TRP A 132 17.40 6.68 12.33
N ALA A 133 16.26 7.16 11.85
CA ALA A 133 16.12 8.50 11.26
C ALA A 133 16.34 9.60 12.31
N GLN A 134 15.84 9.40 13.53
CA GLN A 134 16.08 10.28 14.67
C GLN A 134 17.57 10.27 15.06
N ALA A 135 18.18 9.09 15.22
CA ALA A 135 19.60 8.95 15.55
C ALA A 135 20.52 9.53 14.47
N THR A 136 20.13 9.44 13.19
CA THR A 136 20.90 9.99 12.06
C THR A 136 20.77 11.51 11.97
N LYS A 137 19.61 12.09 12.33
CA LYS A 137 19.48 13.55 12.49
C LYS A 137 20.38 14.07 13.61
N VAL A 138 20.57 13.30 14.68
CA VAL A 138 21.44 13.66 15.80
C VAL A 138 22.94 13.55 15.44
N LYS A 139 23.32 12.58 14.60
CA LYS A 139 24.73 12.37 14.17
C LYS A 139 25.23 13.31 13.07
N GLY A 140 24.41 14.26 12.61
CA GLY A 140 24.72 15.21 11.53
C GLY A 140 24.68 16.69 11.95
N CYS A 141 24.65 17.00 13.25
CA CYS A 141 24.69 18.39 13.71
C CYS A 141 26.15 18.84 13.85
N CYS A 142 26.71 19.41 12.77
CA CYS A 142 27.66 20.51 12.96
C CYS A 142 26.86 21.65 13.57
N VAL A 143 27.09 21.89 14.86
CA VAL A 143 26.82 23.19 15.49
C VAL A 143 27.84 24.19 14.94
N ASP A 144 27.63 24.67 13.71
CA ASP A 144 28.27 25.90 13.27
C ASP A 144 27.42 27.06 13.80
N ALA A 145 27.63 27.37 15.08
CA ALA A 145 27.37 28.70 15.60
C ALA A 145 28.45 29.62 15.04
N LEU A 146 28.17 30.24 13.89
CA LEU A 146 28.94 31.39 13.43
C LEU A 146 28.40 32.64 14.14
N SER A 147 29.16 33.04 15.17
CA SER A 147 29.39 34.39 15.72
C SER A 147 28.19 35.28 16.03
#